data_AF-A0A2S3ZUB5-F1
#
_entry.id   AF-A0A2S3ZUB5-F1
#
_cell.length_a   1.000
_cell.length_b   1.000
_cell.length_c   1.000
_cell.angle_alpha   90.00
_cell.angle_beta   90.00
_cell.angle_gamma   90.00
#
_symmetry.space_group_name_H-M   'P 1'
#
loop_
_entity.id
_entity.type
_entity.pdbx_description
1 polymer ?
#
loop_
_entity_poly.entity_id
_entity_poly.type
_entity_poly.pdbx_seq_one_letter_code
_entity_poly.pdbx_strand_id
1 'polypeptide(L)' 'TYRHAKAIGGWGGAGVALEAAGVAAGAPGIVHGFPGEVVEGIGQLLAHHRVWDRFAPKP' A
#
# COMPACT_ATOMS: atom_id res chain seq x y z
N THR A 1 9.46 1.96 -4.72
CA THR A 1 8.14 1.30 -4.89
C THR A 1 6.98 2.26 -4.73
N TYR A 2 6.80 2.93 -3.58
CA TYR A 2 5.64 3.82 -3.32
C TYR A 2 5.48 4.94 -4.37
N ARG A 3 6.57 5.67 -4.66
CA ARG A 3 6.63 6.74 -5.67
C ARG A 3 6.37 6.27 -7.11
N HIS A 4 6.44 4.96 -7.38
CA HIS A 4 6.14 4.36 -8.70
C HIS A 4 4.72 3.79 -8.77
N ALA A 5 3.82 4.26 -7.90
CA ALA A 5 2.42 3.84 -7.84
C ALA A 5 2.23 2.31 -7.68
N LYS A 6 3.19 1.58 -7.11
CA LYS A 6 2.98 0.16 -6.81
C LYS A 6 2.27 -0.02 -5.47
N ALA A 7 1.44 -1.06 -5.39
CA ALA A 7 0.89 -1.55 -4.14
C ALA A 7 2.03 -2.06 -3.23
N ILE A 8 1.89 -1.90 -1.92
CA ILE A 8 2.88 -2.36 -0.93
C ILE A 8 2.13 -3.09 0.18
N GLY A 9 2.49 -4.35 0.40
CA GLY A 9 1.94 -5.20 1.43
C GLY A 9 2.97 -5.50 2.50
N GLY A 10 2.57 -5.56 3.77
CA GLY A 10 3.45 -6.03 4.83
C GLY A 10 2.71 -6.36 6.13
N TRP A 11 3.33 -7.15 6.99
CA TRP A 11 2.79 -7.59 8.27
C TRP A 11 3.76 -7.30 9.41
N GLY A 12 3.32 -7.42 10.66
CA GLY A 12 4.13 -7.08 11.83
C GLY A 12 4.51 -5.60 11.85
N GLY A 13 5.81 -5.30 11.87
CA GLY A 13 6.35 -3.93 11.92
C GLY A 13 6.22 -3.11 10.63
N ALA A 14 5.53 -3.61 9.60
CA ALA A 14 5.44 -2.95 8.29
C ALA A 14 4.89 -1.52 8.36
N GLY A 15 3.87 -1.27 9.20
CA GLY A 15 3.34 0.08 9.41
C GLY A 15 4.40 1.05 9.94
N VAL A 16 5.17 0.63 10.95
CA VAL A 16 6.27 1.44 11.52
C VAL A 16 7.35 1.72 10.47
N ALA A 17 7.71 0.71 9.67
CA ALA A 17 8.68 0.89 8.59
C ALA A 17 8.19 1.86 7.50
N LEU A 18 6.90 1.85 7.17
CA LEU A 18 6.30 2.77 6.20
C LEU A 18 6.30 4.21 6.73
N GLU A 19 5.87 4.41 7.97
CA GLU A 19 5.86 5.73 8.60
C GLU A 19 7.29 6.31 8.69
N ALA A 20 8.27 5.48 9.09
CA ALA A 20 9.69 5.88 9.09
C ALA A 20 10.21 6.26 7.69
N ALA A 21 9.60 5.71 6.63
CA ALA A 21 9.91 6.06 5.24
C ALA A 21 9.08 7.25 4.70
N GLY A 22 8.26 7.90 5.53
CA GLY A 22 7.39 9.01 5.16
C GLY A 22 6.17 8.59 4.34
N VAL A 23 5.71 7.34 4.48
CA VAL A 23 4.51 6.80 3.84
C VAL A 23 3.49 6.48 4.90
N ALA A 24 2.36 7.20 4.89
CA ALA A 24 1.27 6.92 5.83
C ALA A 24 0.78 5.47 5.66
N ALA A 25 0.65 4.73 6.76
CA ALA A 25 0.20 3.34 6.73
C ALA A 25 -1.22 3.18 6.14
N GLY A 26 -2.06 4.22 6.25
CA GLY A 26 -3.39 4.29 5.65
C GLY A 26 -3.43 4.89 4.24
N ALA A 27 -2.29 5.12 3.58
CA ALA A 27 -2.27 5.68 2.23
C ALA A 27 -2.87 4.69 1.21
N PRO A 28 -3.48 5.17 0.11
CA PRO A 28 -4.03 4.30 -0.92
C PRO A 28 -3.02 3.24 -1.39
N GLY A 29 -3.47 2.00 -1.51
CA GLY A 29 -2.66 0.85 -1.97
C GLY A 29 -1.55 0.40 -1.01
N ILE A 30 -1.63 0.77 0.26
CA ILE A 30 -0.91 0.12 1.36
C ILE A 30 -1.85 -0.93 1.98
N VAL A 31 -1.35 -2.15 2.15
CA VAL A 31 -2.09 -3.24 2.82
C VAL A 31 -1.22 -3.77 3.95
N HIS A 32 -1.78 -3.83 5.15
CA HIS A 32 -1.10 -4.36 6.31
C HIS A 32 -2.08 -5.05 7.25
N GLY A 33 -1.62 -6.07 7.95
CA GLY A 33 -2.48 -6.97 8.73
C GLY A 33 -1.84 -8.35 8.87
N PHE A 34 -2.67 -9.40 8.93
CA PHE A 34 -2.18 -10.76 8.93
C PHE A 34 -1.75 -11.20 7.52
N PRO A 35 -0.79 -12.14 7.38
CA PRO A 35 -0.23 -12.51 6.08
C PRO A 35 -1.27 -12.90 5.01
N GLY A 36 -2.34 -13.62 5.39
CA GLY A 36 -3.41 -14.00 4.46
C GLY A 36 -4.15 -12.80 3.87
N GLU A 37 -4.56 -11.87 4.73
CA GLU A 37 -5.27 -10.64 4.36
C GLU A 37 -4.39 -9.75 3.46
N VAL A 38 -3.09 -9.68 3.77
CA VAL A 38 -2.13 -8.90 2.98
C VAL A 38 -1.96 -9.49 1.58
N VAL A 39 -1.81 -10.81 1.46
CA VAL A 39 -1.67 -11.46 0.16
C VAL A 39 -2.94 -11.29 -0.68
N GLU A 40 -4.11 -11.46 -0.08
CA GLU A 40 -5.39 -11.26 -0.77
C GLU A 40 -5.55 -9.80 -1.25
N GLY A 41 -5.38 -8.83 -0.35
CA GLY A 41 -5.53 -7.42 -0.68
C GLY A 41 -4.51 -6.93 -1.70
N ILE A 42 -3.26 -7.39 -1.62
CA ILE A 42 -2.26 -7.09 -2.66
C ILE A 42 -2.63 -7.74 -3.99
N GLY A 43 -3.14 -8.98 -4.00
CA GLY A 43 -3.64 -9.63 -5.21
C GLY A 43 -4.68 -8.80 -5.95
N GLN A 44 -5.65 -8.25 -5.21
CA GLN A 44 -6.67 -7.36 -5.77
C GLN A 44 -6.05 -6.08 -6.35
N LEU A 45 -5.16 -5.42 -5.62
CA LEU A 45 -4.51 -4.19 -6.09
C LEU A 45 -3.58 -4.40 -7.29
N LEU A 46 -2.93 -5.57 -7.38
CA LEU A 46 -2.04 -5.90 -8.49
C LEU A 46 -2.81 -6.06 -9.81
N ALA A 47 -4.09 -6.43 -9.78
CA ALA A 47 -4.96 -6.47 -10.98
C ALA A 47 -5.06 -5.10 -11.67
N HIS A 48 -4.91 -4.01 -10.91
CA HIS A 48 -4.92 -2.65 -11.44
C HIS A 48 -3.54 -2.18 -11.95
N HIS A 49 -2.48 -2.98 -11.77
CA HIS A 49 -1.07 -2.70 -12.09
C HIS A 49 -0.43 -1.51 -11.34
N ARG A 50 -1.20 -0.45 -11.04
CA ARG A 50 -0.79 0.80 -10.37
C ARG A 50 -1.91 1.36 -9.49
N VAL A 51 -1.50 2.13 -8.48
CA VAL A 51 -2.36 2.80 -7.50
C VAL A 51 -2.40 4.30 -7.84
N TRP A 52 -3.25 4.68 -8.79
CA TRP A 52 -3.31 6.05 -9.29
C TRP A 52 -4.00 7.04 -8.35
N ASP A 53 -4.81 6.56 -7.40
CA ASP A 53 -5.52 7.39 -6.41
C ASP A 53 -4.59 8.28 -5.57
N ARG A 54 -3.30 7.94 -5.49
CA ARG A 54 -2.27 8.78 -4.83
C ARG A 54 -1.99 10.10 -5.57
N PHE A 55 -2.37 10.19 -6.83
CA PHE A 55 -2.13 11.33 -7.73
C PHE A 55 -3.44 11.96 -8.22
N ALA A 56 -4.60 11.45 -7.76
CA ALA A 56 -5.88 12.04 -8.12
C ALA A 56 -5.92 13.51 -7.66
N PRO A 57 -6.54 14.42 -8.45
CA PRO A 57 -6.77 15.78 -8.01
C PRO A 57 -7.52 15.74 -6.68
N LYS A 58 -7.06 16.51 -5.69
CA LYS A 58 -7.90 16.76 -4.53
C LYS A 58 -9.13 17.57 -4.98
N PRO A 59 -10.33 17.25 -4.48
CA PRO A 59 -11.50 18.09 -4.71
C PRO A 59 -11.28 19.53 -4.21
#